data_AF-A0A0D2Y7U3-F1
#
_entry.id   AF-A0A0D2Y7U3-F1
#
_cell.length_a   1.000
_cell.length_b   1.000
_cell.length_c   1.000
_cell.angle_alpha   90.00
_cell.angle_beta   90.00
_cell.angle_gamma   90.00
#
_symmetry.space_group_name_H-M   'P 1'
#
loop_
_entity.id
_entity.type
_entity.pdbx_description
1 polymer ?
#
loop_
_entity_poly.entity_id
_entity_poly.type
_entity_poly.pdbx_seq_one_letter_code
_entity_poly.pdbx_strand_id
1 'polypeptide(L)'
;MEELIIPVLIGAISAAALKAENYFDRIRVFERRETPGGTWIYDADPKVAPIQPGGFPADIDKPLAIPENLPTATPPNQQERYAHTPIYQNLTTNVPQIAMSFSDQPFSYGPFVPHYVPRQYIETYFSTQKTDEYLSLNTTVEDVSQLPAATKGGLKPWRLTLRKYDSLRHLDVWWQEDFDAVILANGHYAIPWAWRHIQRNSLAK
;
A
#
# COMPACT_ATOMS: atom_id res chain seq x y z
N MET A 1 -7.67 -8.64 -20.48
CA MET A 1 -6.49 -7.92 -19.94
C MET A 1 -6.60 -7.91 -18.43
N GLU A 2 -5.52 -8.23 -17.72
CA GLU A 2 -5.48 -8.28 -16.25
C GLU A 2 -4.68 -7.09 -15.70
N GLU A 3 -5.31 -6.26 -14.87
CA GLU A 3 -4.66 -5.08 -14.29
C GLU A 3 -4.68 -5.09 -12.77
N LEU A 4 -3.58 -4.62 -12.20
CA LEU A 4 -3.37 -4.59 -10.76
C LEU A 4 -3.18 -3.17 -10.24
N ILE A 5 -3.73 -2.90 -9.05
CA ILE A 5 -3.48 -1.66 -8.32
C ILE A 5 -2.92 -1.93 -6.91
N ILE A 6 -1.95 -1.13 -6.47
CA ILE A 6 -1.36 -1.13 -5.11
C ILE A 6 -1.65 0.32 -4.54
N PRO A 7 -1.85 0.59 -3.23
CA PRO A 7 -3.01 1.10 -2.43
C PRO A 7 -3.54 2.57 -2.59
N VAL A 8 -4.35 3.13 -1.67
CA VAL A 8 -5.81 2.85 -1.50
C VAL A 8 -6.66 4.09 -1.86
N LEU A 9 -6.19 5.33 -1.63
CA LEU A 9 -6.97 6.49 -2.12
C LEU A 9 -6.92 6.53 -3.65
N ILE A 10 -5.71 6.35 -4.21
CA ILE A 10 -5.51 6.10 -5.63
C ILE A 10 -6.02 4.68 -5.98
N GLY A 11 -5.77 3.70 -5.11
CA GLY A 11 -6.26 2.32 -5.29
C GLY A 11 -7.77 2.19 -5.55
N ALA A 12 -8.59 2.85 -4.74
CA ALA A 12 -10.04 2.76 -4.80
C ALA A 12 -10.58 3.46 -6.05
N ILE A 13 -10.09 4.67 -6.37
CA ILE A 13 -10.53 5.41 -7.56
C ILE A 13 -10.04 4.72 -8.84
N SER A 14 -8.82 4.18 -8.86
CA SER A 14 -8.33 3.40 -9.99
C SER A 14 -9.17 2.15 -10.20
N ALA A 15 -9.52 1.42 -9.14
CA ALA A 15 -10.33 0.20 -9.27
C ALA A 15 -11.74 0.52 -9.80
N ALA A 16 -12.34 1.62 -9.34
CA ALA A 16 -13.61 2.10 -9.86
C ALA A 16 -13.52 2.51 -11.34
N ALA A 17 -12.47 3.24 -11.72
CA ALA A 17 -12.24 3.65 -13.10
C ALA A 17 -12.04 2.45 -14.03
N LEU A 18 -11.16 1.50 -13.67
CA LEU A 18 -10.92 0.29 -14.48
C LEU A 18 -12.18 -0.56 -14.63
N LYS A 19 -12.95 -0.71 -13.54
CA LYS A 19 -14.24 -1.40 -13.60
C LYS A 19 -15.21 -0.72 -14.57
N ALA A 20 -15.26 0.61 -14.56
CA ALA A 20 -16.18 1.36 -15.41
C ALA A 20 -15.91 1.18 -16.91
N GLU A 21 -14.67 0.87 -17.30
CA GLU A 21 -14.32 0.55 -18.70
C GLU A 21 -14.96 -0.76 -19.19
N ASN A 22 -15.37 -1.65 -18.29
CA ASN A 22 -15.98 -2.96 -18.61
C ASN A 22 -15.19 -3.76 -19.67
N TYR A 23 -13.86 -3.66 -19.60
CA TYR A 23 -12.94 -4.26 -20.57
C TYR A 23 -12.03 -5.33 -19.95
N PHE A 24 -11.75 -5.20 -18.66
CA PHE A 24 -10.79 -6.06 -17.96
C PHE A 24 -11.47 -7.29 -17.40
N ASP A 25 -10.89 -8.46 -17.68
CA ASP A 25 -11.42 -9.75 -17.21
C ASP A 25 -11.14 -9.95 -15.71
N ARG A 26 -10.04 -9.37 -15.23
CA ARG A 26 -9.58 -9.51 -13.86
C ARG A 26 -8.96 -8.21 -13.37
N ILE A 27 -9.49 -7.72 -12.26
CA ILE A 27 -8.96 -6.57 -11.52
C ILE A 27 -8.61 -7.05 -10.12
N ARG A 28 -7.43 -6.67 -9.63
CA ARG A 28 -7.00 -6.95 -8.25
C ARG A 28 -6.47 -5.67 -7.60
N VAL A 29 -6.70 -5.56 -6.30
CA VAL A 29 -6.13 -4.49 -5.46
C VAL A 29 -5.50 -5.15 -4.25
N PHE A 30 -4.20 -4.96 -4.04
CA PHE A 30 -3.50 -5.52 -2.87
C PHE A 30 -3.28 -4.44 -1.80
N GLU A 31 -3.73 -4.74 -0.58
CA GLU A 31 -3.49 -3.92 0.61
C GLU A 31 -2.88 -4.78 1.71
N ARG A 32 -1.76 -4.31 2.26
CA ARG A 32 -1.02 -5.00 3.32
C ARG A 32 -1.73 -4.94 4.67
N ARG A 33 -2.56 -3.93 4.90
CA ARG A 33 -3.38 -3.73 6.09
C ARG A 33 -4.66 -4.58 6.04
N GLU A 34 -5.26 -4.70 7.20
CA GLU A 34 -6.49 -5.40 7.50
C GLU A 34 -7.76 -4.68 7.01
N THR A 35 -7.65 -3.40 6.67
CA THR A 35 -8.74 -2.57 6.14
C THR A 35 -8.24 -1.63 5.05
N PRO A 36 -9.08 -1.27 4.07
CA PRO A 36 -8.78 -0.15 3.17
C PRO A 36 -8.73 1.17 3.96
N GLY A 37 -7.92 2.11 3.50
CA GLY A 37 -7.80 3.45 4.10
C GLY A 37 -6.42 4.07 3.90
N GLY A 38 -5.41 3.25 3.64
CA GLY A 38 -4.04 3.70 3.41
C GLY A 38 -3.53 4.52 4.59
N THR A 39 -3.01 5.71 4.31
CA THR A 39 -2.46 6.58 5.36
C THR A 39 -3.50 7.01 6.41
N TRP A 40 -4.81 6.91 6.18
CA TRP A 40 -5.84 7.42 7.10
C TRP A 40 -6.18 6.47 8.26
N ILE A 41 -5.55 5.29 8.30
CA ILE A 41 -5.73 4.31 9.36
C ILE A 41 -5.01 4.82 10.61
N TYR A 42 -5.74 5.14 11.67
CA TYR A 42 -5.15 5.57 12.93
C TYR A 42 -4.67 4.37 13.76
N ASP A 43 -3.39 4.34 14.09
CA ASP A 43 -2.78 3.34 14.97
C ASP A 43 -2.67 3.92 16.39
N ALA A 44 -3.43 3.37 17.35
CA ALA A 44 -3.47 3.87 18.73
C ALA A 44 -2.18 3.57 19.52
N ASP A 45 -1.52 2.44 19.22
CA ASP A 45 -0.23 2.07 19.78
C ASP A 45 0.86 2.52 18.80
N PRO A 46 1.66 3.54 19.14
CA PRO A 46 2.53 4.19 18.17
C PRO A 46 3.84 3.44 17.94
N LYS A 47 4.05 2.19 18.43
CA LYS A 47 5.32 1.44 18.38
C LYS A 47 6.23 1.92 17.26
N VAL A 48 7.09 2.89 17.61
CA VAL A 48 7.84 3.62 16.59
C VAL A 48 9.07 2.79 16.29
N ALA A 49 9.16 2.34 15.04
CA ALA A 49 10.36 1.69 14.55
C ALA A 49 11.60 2.59 14.81
N PRO A 50 12.77 2.01 15.16
CA PRO A 50 13.98 2.78 15.37
C PRO A 50 14.32 3.64 14.15
N ILE A 51 14.45 4.95 14.35
CA ILE A 51 14.81 5.88 13.29
C ILE A 51 16.29 5.69 12.93
N GLN A 52 16.59 5.57 11.64
CA GLN A 52 17.95 5.51 11.11
C GLN A 52 18.31 6.84 10.42
N PRO A 53 19.07 7.74 11.06
CA PRO A 53 19.38 9.05 10.49
C PRO A 53 20.23 8.95 9.22
N GLY A 54 19.77 9.61 8.15
CA GLY A 54 20.42 9.64 6.85
C GLY A 54 20.30 8.34 6.04
N GLY A 55 19.49 7.37 6.49
CA GLY A 55 19.21 6.15 5.74
C GLY A 55 18.25 6.39 4.58
N PHE A 56 18.49 5.76 3.43
CA PHE A 56 17.50 5.74 2.36
C PHE A 56 16.39 4.74 2.66
N PRO A 57 15.16 4.95 2.16
CA PRO A 57 14.05 4.02 2.38
C PRO A 57 14.37 2.56 2.07
N ALA A 58 15.11 2.28 1.00
CA ALA A 58 15.52 0.94 0.61
C ALA A 58 16.51 0.27 1.59
N ASP A 59 17.25 1.06 2.37
CA ASP A 59 18.16 0.56 3.40
C ASP A 59 17.44 0.31 4.73
N ILE A 60 16.37 1.08 4.98
CA ILE A 60 15.58 1.09 6.22
C ILE A 60 14.54 -0.04 6.24
N ASP A 61 13.76 -0.19 5.17
CA ASP A 61 12.83 -1.31 4.95
C ASP A 61 13.40 -2.23 3.88
N LYS A 62 14.25 -3.16 4.30
CA LYS A 62 14.93 -4.07 3.39
C LYS A 62 13.93 -5.07 2.79
N PRO A 63 14.04 -5.39 1.48
CA PRO A 63 13.25 -6.46 0.89
C PRO A 63 13.46 -7.78 1.63
N LEU A 64 12.39 -8.55 1.79
CA LEU A 64 12.47 -9.89 2.35
C LEU A 64 13.13 -10.85 1.36
N ALA A 65 13.81 -11.88 1.87
CA ALA A 65 14.31 -12.96 1.05
C ALA A 65 13.12 -13.77 0.50
N ILE A 66 12.96 -13.78 -0.82
CA ILE A 66 11.90 -14.52 -1.50
C ILE A 66 12.25 -16.02 -1.48
N PRO A 67 11.34 -16.92 -1.07
CA PRO A 67 11.55 -18.36 -1.15
C PRO A 67 11.78 -18.82 -2.59
N GLU A 68 12.70 -19.76 -2.80
CA GLU A 68 13.06 -20.25 -4.15
C GLU A 68 11.90 -20.95 -4.87
N ASN A 69 11.06 -21.68 -4.12
CA ASN A 69 9.95 -22.46 -4.66
C ASN A 69 8.62 -21.83 -4.20
N LEU A 70 7.80 -21.39 -5.16
CA LEU A 70 6.49 -20.78 -4.93
C LEU A 70 5.40 -21.59 -5.68
N PRO A 71 4.19 -21.79 -5.09
CA PRO A 71 3.75 -21.30 -3.78
C PRO A 71 4.34 -22.10 -2.61
N THR A 72 4.54 -21.45 -1.47
CA THR A 72 5.06 -22.10 -0.25
C THR A 72 4.57 -21.40 1.02
N ALA A 73 4.82 -22.03 2.17
CA ALA A 73 4.60 -21.44 3.48
C ALA A 73 5.93 -21.37 4.25
N THR A 74 6.20 -20.22 4.86
CA THR A 74 7.40 -19.99 5.68
C THR A 74 6.99 -19.60 7.11
N PRO A 75 7.91 -19.68 8.09
CA PRO A 75 7.70 -19.04 9.37
C PRO A 75 7.36 -17.54 9.20
N PRO A 76 6.57 -16.95 10.12
CA PRO A 76 6.15 -15.55 10.02
C PRO A 76 7.33 -14.60 10.04
N ASN A 77 7.31 -13.61 9.14
CA ASN A 77 8.28 -12.53 9.14
C ASN A 77 8.29 -11.78 10.50
N GLN A 78 9.49 -11.59 11.06
CA GLN A 78 9.70 -10.83 12.29
C GLN A 78 10.30 -9.43 12.02
N GLN A 79 10.65 -9.12 10.76
CA GLN A 79 11.17 -7.80 10.39
C GLN A 79 10.08 -6.74 10.49
N GLU A 80 10.42 -5.57 11.04
CA GLU A 80 9.58 -4.38 10.99
C GLU A 80 9.33 -3.95 9.54
N ARG A 81 8.07 -3.71 9.18
CA ARG A 81 7.63 -3.37 7.82
C ARG A 81 6.98 -1.99 7.72
N TYR A 82 7.13 -1.16 8.76
CA TYR A 82 6.63 0.21 8.81
C TYR A 82 5.14 0.28 8.42
N ALA A 83 4.35 -0.66 8.96
CA ALA A 83 2.93 -0.80 8.64
C ALA A 83 2.04 0.27 9.30
N HIS A 84 2.55 0.90 10.37
CA HIS A 84 1.89 1.98 11.07
C HIS A 84 1.87 3.27 10.24
N THR A 85 0.80 4.04 10.39
CA THR A 85 0.64 5.32 9.69
C THR A 85 1.04 6.50 10.58
N PRO A 86 1.38 7.67 10.00
CA PRO A 86 1.71 8.86 10.76
C PRO A 86 0.49 9.64 11.28
N ILE A 87 -0.72 9.05 11.28
CA ILE A 87 -1.94 9.73 11.75
C ILE A 87 -1.96 9.81 13.27
N TYR A 88 -2.28 10.98 13.80
CA TYR A 88 -2.53 11.20 15.22
C TYR A 88 -4.02 11.44 15.49
N GLN A 89 -4.46 11.12 16.71
CA GLN A 89 -5.87 11.07 17.11
C GLN A 89 -6.69 12.33 16.77
N ASN A 90 -6.09 13.50 16.94
CA ASN A 90 -6.78 14.79 16.74
C ASN A 90 -6.53 15.39 15.34
N LEU A 91 -6.02 14.60 14.38
CA LEU A 91 -5.73 15.08 13.04
C LEU A 91 -7.02 15.47 12.31
N THR A 92 -7.05 16.69 11.80
CA THR A 92 -8.03 17.18 10.83
C THR A 92 -7.35 17.37 9.48
N THR A 93 -8.10 17.23 8.38
CA THR A 93 -7.58 17.49 7.04
C THR A 93 -7.09 18.93 6.93
N ASN A 94 -6.01 19.13 6.18
CA ASN A 94 -5.48 20.45 5.81
C ASN A 94 -5.96 20.89 4.41
N VAL A 95 -6.60 19.99 3.66
CA VAL A 95 -7.24 20.26 2.36
C VAL A 95 -8.76 20.31 2.58
N PRO A 96 -9.44 21.31 2.01
CA PRO A 96 -10.89 21.41 2.14
C PRO A 96 -11.57 20.25 1.39
N GLN A 97 -12.70 19.80 1.93
CA GLN A 97 -13.50 18.68 1.45
C GLN A 97 -13.76 18.74 -0.05
N ILE A 98 -14.11 19.91 -0.60
CA ILE A 98 -14.39 20.09 -2.03
C ILE A 98 -13.22 19.70 -2.95
N ALA A 99 -11.98 19.88 -2.48
CA ALA A 99 -10.78 19.55 -3.25
C ALA A 99 -10.25 18.15 -2.91
N MET A 100 -10.64 17.60 -1.77
CA MET A 100 -10.12 16.33 -1.26
C MET A 100 -11.00 15.13 -1.64
N SER A 101 -12.32 15.31 -1.74
CA SER A 101 -13.25 14.23 -2.11
C SER A 101 -13.14 13.88 -3.59
N PHE A 102 -13.53 12.65 -3.95
CA PHE A 102 -13.67 12.30 -5.36
C PHE A 102 -14.84 13.11 -5.96
N SER A 103 -14.74 13.39 -7.25
CA SER A 103 -15.71 14.24 -7.96
C SER A 103 -17.10 13.62 -8.04
N ASP A 104 -17.20 12.29 -7.94
CA ASP A 104 -18.43 11.51 -8.00
C ASP A 104 -19.05 11.23 -6.61
N GLN A 105 -18.28 11.41 -5.53
CA GLN A 105 -18.74 11.19 -4.17
C GLN A 105 -18.14 12.22 -3.20
N PRO A 106 -18.87 13.28 -2.80
CA PRO A 106 -18.38 14.25 -1.82
C PRO A 106 -18.32 13.66 -0.40
N PHE A 107 -17.52 14.23 0.50
CA PHE A 107 -17.64 13.88 1.92
C PHE A 107 -18.95 14.41 2.50
N SER A 108 -19.47 13.75 3.52
CA SER A 108 -20.76 14.10 4.13
C SER A 108 -20.77 15.43 4.90
N TYR A 109 -19.61 15.98 5.27
CA TYR A 109 -19.47 17.28 5.92
C TYR A 109 -18.09 17.91 5.65
N GLY A 110 -17.92 19.19 5.99
CA GLY A 110 -16.70 19.96 5.74
C GLY A 110 -16.72 21.33 6.45
N PRO A 111 -15.76 22.23 6.17
CA PRO A 111 -14.77 22.15 5.10
C PRO A 111 -13.54 21.29 5.43
N PHE A 112 -13.15 21.18 6.69
CA PHE A 112 -12.03 20.33 7.14
C PHE A 112 -12.57 19.25 8.06
N VAL A 113 -12.24 18.00 7.76
CA VAL A 113 -12.84 16.84 8.43
C VAL A 113 -11.80 16.12 9.30
N PRO A 114 -12.19 15.48 10.39
CA PRO A 114 -11.31 14.59 11.15
C PRO A 114 -10.79 13.42 10.30
N HIS A 115 -9.61 12.88 10.66
CA HIS A 115 -8.94 11.80 9.92
C HIS A 115 -9.77 10.53 9.70
N TYR A 116 -10.73 10.24 10.60
CA TYR A 116 -11.59 9.06 10.47
C TYR A 116 -12.58 9.19 9.31
N VAL A 117 -12.89 10.42 8.85
CA VAL A 117 -13.80 10.64 7.72
C VAL A 117 -13.18 10.17 6.41
N PRO A 118 -11.97 10.62 5.99
CA PRO A 118 -11.32 10.05 4.81
C PRO A 118 -11.11 8.54 4.90
N ARG A 119 -10.80 8.01 6.09
CA ARG A 119 -10.66 6.55 6.30
C ARG A 119 -11.95 5.82 5.92
N GLN A 120 -13.06 6.19 6.55
CA GLN A 120 -14.37 5.59 6.31
C GLN A 120 -14.87 5.86 4.88
N TYR A 121 -14.56 7.04 4.34
CA TYR A 121 -14.90 7.41 2.98
C TYR A 121 -14.30 6.45 1.95
N ILE A 122 -13.01 6.11 2.07
CA ILE A 122 -12.33 5.16 1.17
C ILE A 122 -12.96 3.77 1.28
N GLU A 123 -13.20 3.30 2.51
CA GLU A 123 -13.86 2.02 2.77
C GLU A 123 -15.25 1.97 2.13
N THR A 124 -16.05 3.02 2.33
CA THR A 124 -17.40 3.15 1.74
C THR A 124 -17.35 3.26 0.22
N TYR A 125 -16.29 3.83 -0.34
CA TYR A 125 -16.14 3.99 -1.79
C TYR A 125 -16.00 2.64 -2.50
N PHE A 126 -15.23 1.69 -1.94
CA PHE A 126 -15.19 0.32 -2.47
C PHE A 126 -16.58 -0.30 -2.54
N SER A 127 -17.34 -0.21 -1.45
CA SER A 127 -18.70 -0.77 -1.38
C SER A 127 -19.68 -0.07 -2.30
N THR A 128 -19.61 1.25 -2.43
CA THR A 128 -20.48 2.04 -3.30
C THR A 128 -20.23 1.73 -4.78
N GLN A 129 -18.96 1.57 -5.16
CA GLN A 129 -18.54 1.20 -6.52
C GLN A 129 -18.63 -0.32 -6.77
N LYS A 130 -18.98 -1.10 -5.74
CA LYS A 130 -19.03 -2.57 -5.75
C LYS A 130 -17.70 -3.18 -6.21
N THR A 131 -16.59 -2.64 -5.75
CA THR A 131 -15.22 -3.07 -6.09
C THR A 131 -14.56 -3.84 -4.95
N ASP A 132 -15.31 -4.16 -3.89
CA ASP A 132 -14.80 -4.90 -2.72
C ASP A 132 -14.24 -6.28 -3.09
N GLU A 133 -14.82 -6.93 -4.11
CA GLU A 133 -14.37 -8.23 -4.60
C GLU A 133 -12.96 -8.21 -5.20
N TYR A 134 -12.48 -7.05 -5.66
CA TYR A 134 -11.12 -6.88 -6.18
C TYR A 134 -10.10 -6.74 -5.06
N LEU A 135 -10.53 -6.41 -3.85
CA LEU A 135 -9.67 -6.05 -2.73
C LEU A 135 -9.17 -7.29 -1.98
N SER A 136 -7.85 -7.46 -1.99
CA SER A 136 -7.11 -8.48 -1.25
C SER A 136 -6.39 -7.84 -0.06
N LEU A 137 -7.04 -7.89 1.10
CA LEU A 137 -6.53 -7.38 2.38
C LEU A 137 -5.48 -8.32 2.98
N ASN A 138 -4.70 -7.79 3.93
CA ASN A 138 -3.59 -8.48 4.60
C ASN A 138 -2.59 -9.10 3.62
N THR A 139 -2.43 -8.50 2.44
CA THR A 139 -1.59 -9.03 1.35
C THR A 139 -0.53 -8.01 0.98
N THR A 140 0.73 -8.37 1.20
CA THR A 140 1.90 -7.54 0.84
C THR A 140 2.45 -7.99 -0.51
N VAL A 141 2.73 -7.03 -1.38
CA VAL A 141 3.51 -7.26 -2.60
C VAL A 141 4.98 -7.11 -2.24
N GLU A 142 5.74 -8.19 -2.35
CA GLU A 142 7.16 -8.23 -1.96
C GLU A 142 8.11 -8.03 -3.15
N ASP A 143 7.67 -8.37 -4.37
CA ASP A 143 8.43 -8.13 -5.60
C ASP A 143 7.51 -7.91 -6.81
N VAL A 144 7.98 -7.09 -7.74
CA VAL A 144 7.34 -6.82 -9.03
C VAL A 144 8.40 -6.95 -10.13
N SER A 145 8.31 -8.01 -10.92
CA SER A 145 9.30 -8.35 -11.94
C SER A 145 8.65 -8.42 -13.33
N GLN A 146 9.28 -7.81 -14.33
CA GLN A 146 8.78 -7.90 -15.71
C GLN A 146 9.26 -9.21 -16.37
N LEU A 147 8.32 -9.97 -16.93
CA LEU A 147 8.62 -11.21 -17.64
C LEU A 147 9.00 -10.95 -19.11
N PRO A 148 9.67 -11.91 -19.77
CA PRO A 148 9.87 -11.88 -21.21
C PRO A 148 8.52 -11.88 -21.95
N ALA A 149 8.44 -11.17 -23.08
CA ALA A 149 7.26 -11.20 -23.92
C ALA A 149 7.12 -12.60 -24.55
N ALA A 150 5.89 -13.14 -24.57
CA ALA A 150 5.60 -14.42 -25.20
C ALA A 150 5.82 -14.40 -26.73
N THR A 151 5.69 -13.22 -27.35
CA THR A 151 5.87 -13.00 -28.78
C THR A 151 6.78 -11.80 -29.03
N LYS A 152 7.51 -11.82 -30.17
CA LYS A 152 8.32 -10.66 -30.59
C LYS A 152 7.41 -9.46 -30.82
N GLY A 153 7.58 -8.40 -30.02
CA GLY A 153 6.79 -7.16 -30.10
C GLY A 153 5.49 -7.18 -29.30
N GLY A 154 5.20 -8.26 -28.57
CA GLY A 154 4.06 -8.31 -27.64
C GLY A 154 4.31 -7.57 -26.32
N LEU A 155 3.24 -7.30 -25.58
CA LEU A 155 3.32 -6.78 -24.22
C LEU A 155 4.03 -7.78 -23.31
N LYS A 156 4.85 -7.25 -22.41
CA LYS A 156 5.56 -8.04 -21.41
C LYS A 156 4.70 -8.10 -20.14
N PRO A 157 4.26 -9.29 -19.71
CA PRO A 157 3.50 -9.40 -18.48
C PRO A 157 4.40 -9.09 -17.28
N TRP A 158 3.75 -8.72 -16.18
CA TRP A 158 4.36 -8.47 -14.89
C TRP A 158 4.05 -9.62 -13.95
N ARG A 159 5.08 -10.14 -13.30
CA ARG A 159 4.95 -11.12 -12.24
C ARG A 159 5.06 -10.45 -10.89
N LEU A 160 4.12 -10.76 -10.02
CA LEU A 160 4.15 -10.34 -8.64
C LEU A 160 4.46 -11.50 -7.72
N THR A 161 5.28 -11.22 -6.71
CA THR A 161 5.44 -12.11 -5.57
C THR A 161 4.68 -11.55 -4.39
N LEU A 162 3.73 -12.32 -3.89
CA LEU A 162 2.75 -11.93 -2.89
C LEU A 162 2.98 -12.70 -1.60
N ARG A 163 2.78 -12.03 -0.46
CA ARG A 163 2.86 -12.61 0.87
C ARG A 163 1.63 -12.24 1.68
N LYS A 164 1.07 -13.22 2.39
CA LYS A 164 -0.03 -13.03 3.34
C LYS A 164 0.22 -13.81 4.62
N TYR A 165 0.08 -13.13 5.75
CA TYR A 165 0.16 -13.78 7.05
C TYR A 165 -1.15 -14.55 7.32
N ASP A 166 -1.04 -15.86 7.47
CA ASP A 166 -2.14 -16.73 7.91
C ASP A 166 -2.12 -16.82 9.44
N SER A 167 -3.02 -16.07 10.08
CA SER A 167 -3.10 -16.03 11.55
C SER A 167 -3.58 -17.32 12.18
N LEU A 168 -4.29 -18.20 11.45
CA LEU A 168 -4.73 -19.48 11.98
C LEU A 168 -3.55 -20.46 12.05
N ARG A 169 -2.77 -20.52 10.97
CA ARG A 169 -1.64 -21.44 10.84
C ARG A 169 -0.34 -20.88 11.42
N HIS A 170 -0.31 -19.58 11.73
CA HIS A 170 0.88 -18.87 12.18
C HIS A 170 2.04 -19.01 11.18
N LEU A 171 1.74 -18.80 9.90
CA LEU A 171 2.69 -18.92 8.78
C LEU A 171 2.49 -17.78 7.78
N ASP A 172 3.57 -17.39 7.11
CA ASP A 172 3.47 -16.55 5.92
C ASP A 172 3.28 -17.43 4.69
N VAL A 173 2.20 -17.20 3.96
CA VAL A 173 1.88 -17.86 2.69
C VAL A 173 2.40 -16.99 1.56
N TRP A 174 3.16 -17.59 0.65
CA TRP A 174 3.77 -16.94 -0.48
C TRP A 174 3.29 -17.56 -1.79
N TRP A 175 2.99 -16.72 -2.77
CA TRP A 175 2.59 -17.15 -4.11
C TRP A 175 2.92 -16.10 -5.17
N GLN A 176 2.69 -16.44 -6.42
CA GLN A 176 2.87 -15.51 -7.54
C GLN A 176 1.60 -15.37 -8.36
N GLU A 177 1.38 -14.17 -8.88
CA GLU A 177 0.32 -13.86 -9.84
C GLU A 177 0.92 -13.02 -10.97
N ASP A 178 0.54 -13.32 -12.21
CA ASP A 178 0.96 -12.59 -13.40
C ASP A 178 -0.17 -11.65 -13.87
N PHE A 179 0.18 -10.46 -14.36
CA PHE A 179 -0.74 -9.43 -14.84
C PHE A 179 -0.22 -8.75 -16.10
N ASP A 180 -1.10 -8.18 -16.93
CA ASP A 180 -0.71 -7.44 -18.13
C ASP A 180 -0.23 -6.02 -17.79
N ALA A 181 -0.82 -5.40 -16.76
CA ALA A 181 -0.43 -4.09 -16.27
C ALA A 181 -0.43 -3.99 -14.74
N VAL A 182 0.38 -3.08 -14.21
CA VAL A 182 0.53 -2.81 -12.79
C VAL A 182 0.53 -1.31 -12.53
N ILE A 183 -0.29 -0.87 -11.59
CA ILE A 183 -0.40 0.48 -11.06
C ILE A 183 0.16 0.49 -9.64
N LEU A 184 1.23 1.27 -9.43
CA LEU A 184 1.85 1.44 -8.11
C LEU A 184 1.28 2.69 -7.41
N ALA A 185 0.58 2.51 -6.29
CA ALA A 185 0.21 3.59 -5.39
C ALA A 185 0.41 3.22 -3.91
N ASN A 186 1.59 2.68 -3.58
CA ASN A 186 2.07 2.32 -2.24
C ASN A 186 2.21 3.48 -1.23
N GLY A 187 2.07 4.71 -1.69
CA GLY A 187 2.30 5.89 -0.87
C GLY A 187 3.79 6.06 -0.51
N HIS A 188 4.12 7.22 0.05
CA HIS A 188 5.51 7.63 0.27
C HIS A 188 5.76 8.23 1.66
N TYR A 189 4.84 8.02 2.61
CA TYR A 189 4.89 8.60 3.96
C TYR A 189 5.07 7.57 5.09
N ALA A 190 5.37 6.30 4.76
CA ALA A 190 5.53 5.25 5.77
C ALA A 190 6.94 5.24 6.40
N ILE A 191 8.00 5.49 5.61
CA ILE A 191 9.38 5.42 6.09
C ILE A 191 9.86 6.83 6.49
N PRO A 192 10.24 7.05 7.76
CA PRO A 192 10.62 8.38 8.25
C PRO A 192 12.00 8.80 7.71
N TRP A 193 12.10 10.06 7.26
CA TRP A 193 13.38 10.69 6.96
C TRP A 193 13.87 11.51 8.17
N ALA A 194 15.03 11.15 8.71
CA ALA A 194 15.69 11.92 9.75
C ALA A 194 17.10 12.31 9.29
N TRP A 195 17.49 13.56 9.51
CA TRP A 195 18.81 14.04 9.14
C TRP A 195 19.88 13.43 10.03
N ARG A 196 21.00 13.02 9.44
CA ARG A 196 22.19 12.65 10.20
C ARG A 196 22.77 13.90 10.86
N HIS A 197 22.75 13.96 12.18
CA HIS A 197 23.41 15.04 12.91
C HIS A 197 24.93 14.96 12.67
N ILE A 198 25.48 15.92 11.93
CA ILE A 198 26.92 16.13 11.87
C ILE A 198 27.30 16.85 13.16
N GLN A 199 27.90 16.15 14.12
CA GLN A 199 28.60 16.85 15.18
C GLN A 199 29.77 17.61 14.54
N ARG A 200 29.65 18.94 14.45
CA ARG A 200 30.81 19.78 14.19
C ARG A 200 31.73 19.60 15.39
N ASN A 201 32.80 18.83 15.23
CA ASN A 201 33.93 18.92 16.14
C ASN A 201 34.33 20.39 16.19
N SER A 202 34.13 21.04 17.34
CA SER A 202 34.73 22.33 17.59
C SER A 202 36.24 22.12 17.51
N LEU A 203 36.85 22.58 16.43
CA LEU A 203 38.28 22.88 16.41
C LEU A 203 38.47 24.02 17.41
N ALA A 204 38.69 23.66 18.68
CA ALA A 204 39.24 24.56 19.66
C ALA A 204 40.66 24.88 19.19
N LYS A 205 40.84 26.12 18.74
CA LYS A 205 42.14 26.77 18.56
C LYS A 205 42.79 27.03 19.90
#